data_AF-A0A3D5UAL4-F1
#
_entry.id   AF-A0A3D5UAL4-F1
#
_cell.length_a   1.000
_cell.length_b   1.000
_cell.length_c   1.000
_cell.angle_alpha   90.00
_cell.angle_beta   90.00
_cell.angle_gamma   90.00
#
_symmetry.space_group_name_H-M   'P 1'
#
loop_
_entity.id
_entity.type
_entity.pdbx_description
1 polymer ?
#
loop_
_entity_poly.entity_id
_entity_poly.type
_entity_poly.pdbx_seq_one_letter_code
_entity_poly.pdbx_strand_id
1 'polypeptide(L)'
;MFQILLIFLVLLFFLALSLFFSGMESGLISIDQISLEHSSRRNRRDASLLRFIRQPDKILGTTLIGNNIANAILASLSTLFVAQMEGLSLDARYSSLVVGTIVLIFGEIVPKAVFRDHADTIVPRFYPLLLFFFYMFRPFVAIVSYIN
;
A
#
# COMPACT_ATOMS: atom_id res chain seq x y z
N MET A 1 7.49 -24.20 15.46
CA MET A 1 7.86 -22.84 15.94
C MET A 1 8.52 -21.99 14.85
N PHE A 2 9.62 -22.43 14.21
CA PHE A 2 10.28 -21.66 13.12
C PHE A 2 9.34 -21.29 11.96
N GLN A 3 8.49 -22.23 11.52
CA GLN A 3 7.53 -21.99 10.43
C GLN A 3 6.50 -20.89 10.77
N ILE A 4 5.94 -20.91 11.98
CA ILE A 4 4.97 -19.91 12.45
C ILE A 4 5.63 -18.52 12.51
N LEU A 5 6.87 -18.44 13.00
CA LEU A 5 7.63 -17.20 13.03
C LEU A 5 7.87 -16.66 11.61
N LEU A 6 8.23 -17.52 10.67
CA LEU A 6 8.41 -17.13 9.26
C LEU A 6 7.11 -16.57 8.67
N ILE A 7 5.98 -17.26 8.87
CA ILE A 7 4.67 -16.79 8.38
C ILE A 7 4.33 -15.43 8.99
N PHE A 8 4.58 -15.24 10.29
CA PHE A 8 4.34 -13.97 10.97
C PHE A 8 5.19 -12.82 10.40
N LEU A 9 6.48 -13.06 10.12
CA LEU A 9 7.35 -12.06 9.50
C LEU A 9 6.88 -11.68 8.09
N VAL A 10 6.45 -12.67 7.29
CA VAL A 10 5.91 -12.44 5.95
C VAL A 10 4.59 -11.66 6.03
N LEU A 11 3.70 -11.99 6.98
CA LEU A 11 2.48 -11.22 7.25
C LEU A 11 2.79 -9.76 7.57
N LEU A 12 3.74 -9.51 8.48
CA LEU A 12 4.11 -8.15 8.85
C LEU A 12 4.66 -7.36 7.66
N PHE A 13 5.46 -8.00 6.81
CA PHE A 13 5.98 -7.41 5.59
C PHE A 13 4.85 -7.02 4.62
N PHE A 14 3.91 -7.93 4.32
CA PHE A 14 2.81 -7.62 3.42
C PHE A 14 1.81 -6.63 4.03
N LEU A 15 1.65 -6.60 5.35
CA LEU A 15 0.86 -5.57 6.04
C LEU A 15 1.48 -4.19 5.84
N ALA A 16 2.81 -4.08 5.98
CA ALA A 16 3.53 -2.84 5.71
C ALA A 16 3.42 -2.40 4.24
N LEU A 17 3.39 -3.35 3.29
CA LEU A 17 3.15 -3.04 1.88
C LEU A 17 1.73 -2.53 1.64
N SER A 18 0.72 -3.20 2.18
CA SER A 18 -0.69 -2.76 2.09
C SER A 18 -0.86 -1.34 2.64
N LEU A 19 -0.30 -1.09 3.84
CA LEU A 19 -0.23 0.22 4.48
C LEU A 19 0.38 1.28 3.57
N PHE A 20 1.54 0.96 2.98
CA PHE A 20 2.25 1.83 2.07
C PHE A 20 1.44 2.16 0.82
N PHE A 21 0.90 1.17 0.11
CA PHE A 21 0.18 1.41 -1.15
C PHE A 21 -1.12 2.16 -0.93
N SER A 22 -1.90 1.74 0.07
CA SER A 22 -3.16 2.37 0.47
C SER A 22 -2.95 3.81 0.94
N GLY A 23 -1.92 4.05 1.77
CA GLY A 23 -1.52 5.39 2.19
C GLY A 23 -1.05 6.25 1.03
N MET A 24 -0.14 5.76 0.18
CA MET A 24 0.38 6.51 -0.97
C MET A 24 -0.72 6.93 -1.94
N GLU A 25 -1.72 6.07 -2.19
CA GLU A 25 -2.88 6.42 -3.00
C GLU A 25 -3.59 7.67 -2.46
N SER A 26 -3.98 7.66 -1.18
CA SER A 26 -4.67 8.81 -0.57
C SER A 26 -3.78 10.04 -0.48
N GLY A 27 -2.49 9.87 -0.17
CA GLY A 27 -1.53 10.97 -0.13
C GLY A 27 -1.33 11.63 -1.49
N LEU A 28 -1.16 10.84 -2.56
CA LEU A 28 -0.98 11.36 -3.92
C LEU A 28 -2.19 12.13 -4.44
N ILE A 29 -3.40 11.73 -4.03
CA ILE A 29 -4.64 12.43 -4.37
C ILE A 29 -4.76 13.75 -3.59
N SER A 30 -4.22 13.81 -2.36
CA SER A 30 -4.45 14.93 -1.43
C SER A 30 -3.33 15.95 -1.36
N ILE A 31 -2.18 15.68 -1.98
CA ILE A 31 -1.01 16.56 -1.99
C ILE A 31 -1.32 17.92 -2.65
N ASP A 32 -0.79 19.01 -2.08
CA ASP A 32 -0.98 20.35 -2.66
C ASP A 32 -0.11 20.52 -3.91
N GLN A 33 -0.73 20.40 -5.08
CA GLN A 33 -0.04 20.47 -6.36
C GLN A 33 0.59 21.85 -6.61
N ILE A 34 0.05 22.92 -6.02
CA ILE A 34 0.57 24.28 -6.18
C ILE A 34 1.92 24.41 -5.46
N SER A 35 1.99 24.02 -4.19
CA SER A 35 3.24 24.00 -3.42
C SER A 35 4.28 23.05 -4.02
N LEU A 36 3.82 21.89 -4.52
CA LEU A 36 4.71 20.97 -5.23
C LEU A 36 5.24 21.57 -6.53
N GLU A 37 4.44 22.32 -7.29
CA GLU A 37 4.88 23.01 -8.49
C GLU A 37 5.96 24.05 -8.19
N HIS A 38 5.82 24.82 -7.11
CA HIS A 38 6.88 25.74 -6.67
C HIS A 38 8.18 24.99 -6.33
N SER A 39 8.09 23.88 -5.59
CA SER A 39 9.24 23.07 -5.18
C SER A 39 9.92 22.38 -6.38
N SER A 40 9.13 21.97 -7.39
CA SER A 40 9.61 21.31 -8.61
C SER A 40 10.60 22.15 -9.42
N ARG A 41 10.53 23.49 -9.31
CA ARG A 41 11.45 24.41 -10.01
C ARG A 41 12.89 24.31 -9.50
N ARG A 42 13.08 23.82 -8.26
CA ARG A 42 14.38 23.73 -7.59
C ARG A 42 14.81 22.29 -7.32
N ASN A 43 13.88 21.34 -7.25
CA ASN A 43 14.13 19.95 -6.91
C ASN A 43 13.69 19.00 -8.03
N ARG A 44 14.64 18.25 -8.59
CA ARG A 44 14.39 17.26 -9.65
C ARG A 44 13.44 16.14 -9.23
N ARG A 45 13.48 15.73 -7.95
CA ARG A 45 12.59 14.69 -7.41
C ARG A 45 11.14 15.17 -7.39
N ASP A 46 10.92 16.40 -6.93
CA ASP A 46 9.59 17.01 -6.87
C ASP A 46 9.03 17.26 -8.27
N ALA A 47 9.90 17.61 -9.23
CA ALA A 47 9.51 17.68 -10.65
C ALA A 47 9.09 16.32 -11.23
N SER A 48 9.78 15.24 -10.85
CA SER A 48 9.38 13.88 -11.24
C SER A 48 8.05 13.48 -10.62
N LEU A 49 7.88 13.75 -9.32
CA LEU A 49 6.64 13.49 -8.59
C LEU A 49 5.46 14.26 -9.20
N LEU A 50 5.62 15.55 -9.51
CA LEU A 50 4.59 16.35 -10.15
C LEU A 50 4.16 15.77 -11.51
N ARG A 51 5.13 15.31 -12.32
CA ARG A 51 4.83 14.63 -13.60
C ARG A 51 4.09 13.32 -13.38
N PHE A 52 4.39 12.59 -12.31
CA PHE A 52 3.73 11.35 -11.96
C PHE A 52 2.29 11.58 -11.47
N ILE A 53 2.06 12.60 -10.64
CA ILE A 53 0.73 12.99 -10.14
C ILE A 53 -0.22 13.37 -11.28
N ARG A 54 0.32 13.97 -12.35
CA ARG A 54 -0.45 14.31 -13.56
C ARG A 54 -0.80 13.11 -14.45
N GLN A 55 -0.48 11.88 -14.03
CA GLN A 55 -0.78 10.64 -14.75
C GLN A 55 -1.59 9.70 -13.83
N PRO A 56 -2.88 9.98 -13.61
CA PRO A 56 -3.71 9.27 -12.64
C PRO A 56 -3.78 7.76 -12.91
N ASP A 57 -3.79 7.32 -14.17
CA ASP A 57 -3.81 5.89 -14.52
C ASP A 57 -2.56 5.16 -14.00
N LYS A 58 -1.40 5.82 -13.99
CA LYS A 58 -0.15 5.23 -13.47
C LYS A 58 -0.14 5.19 -11.97
N ILE A 59 -0.68 6.22 -11.31
CA ILE A 59 -0.82 6.28 -9.86
C ILE A 59 -1.75 5.15 -9.41
N LEU A 60 -3.00 5.21 -9.86
CA LEU A 60 -4.06 4.28 -9.48
C LEU A 60 -3.67 2.87 -9.88
N GLY A 61 -3.14 2.66 -11.09
CA GLY A 61 -2.66 1.36 -11.52
C GLY A 61 -1.59 0.79 -10.56
N THR A 62 -0.60 1.58 -10.16
CA THR A 62 0.47 1.09 -9.28
C THR A 62 -0.04 0.83 -7.86
N THR A 63 -0.78 1.77 -7.28
CA THR A 63 -1.23 1.69 -5.89
C THR A 63 -2.33 0.64 -5.72
N LEU A 64 -3.30 0.56 -6.64
CA LEU A 64 -4.37 -0.45 -6.57
C LEU A 64 -3.82 -1.85 -6.78
N ILE A 65 -2.97 -2.07 -7.79
CA ILE A 65 -2.37 -3.39 -8.03
C ILE A 65 -1.53 -3.82 -6.83
N GLY A 66 -0.66 -2.94 -6.32
CA GLY A 66 0.18 -3.22 -5.17
C GLY A 66 -0.62 -3.56 -3.91
N ASN A 67 -1.64 -2.74 -3.61
CA ASN A 67 -2.51 -2.96 -2.45
C ASN A 67 -3.29 -4.28 -2.57
N ASN A 68 -3.86 -4.55 -3.74
CA ASN A 68 -4.65 -5.75 -3.96
C ASN A 68 -3.81 -7.04 -3.89
N ILE A 69 -2.60 -7.03 -4.45
CA ILE A 69 -1.66 -8.16 -4.31
C ILE A 69 -1.30 -8.36 -2.84
N ALA A 70 -0.97 -7.29 -2.11
CA ALA A 70 -0.62 -7.39 -0.70
C ALA A 70 -1.78 -7.93 0.14
N ASN A 71 -3.00 -7.45 -0.09
CA ASN A 71 -4.20 -7.89 0.62
C ASN A 71 -4.59 -9.34 0.29
N ALA A 72 -4.46 -9.77 -0.97
CA ALA A 72 -4.72 -11.16 -1.35
C ALA A 72 -3.75 -12.14 -0.66
N ILE A 73 -2.47 -11.76 -0.58
CA ILE A 73 -1.44 -12.55 0.11
C ILE A 73 -1.67 -12.52 1.62
N LEU A 74 -1.98 -11.36 2.21
CA LEU A 74 -2.34 -11.22 3.62
C LEU A 74 -3.51 -12.12 4.01
N ALA A 75 -4.60 -12.10 3.23
CA ALA A 75 -5.77 -12.93 3.49
C ALA A 75 -5.38 -14.42 3.48
N SER A 76 -4.69 -14.87 2.43
CA SER A 76 -4.26 -16.27 2.28
C SER A 76 -3.33 -16.73 3.40
N LEU A 77 -2.32 -15.92 3.74
CA LEU A 77 -1.37 -16.24 4.81
C LEU A 77 -1.99 -16.15 6.20
N SER A 78 -2.95 -15.25 6.42
CA SER A 78 -3.66 -15.15 7.70
C SER A 78 -4.47 -16.40 7.95
N THR A 79 -5.15 -16.94 6.93
CA THR A 79 -5.84 -18.23 7.04
C THR A 79 -4.88 -19.36 7.40
N LEU A 80 -3.72 -19.44 6.75
CA LEU A 80 -2.70 -20.44 7.08
C LEU A 80 -2.12 -20.27 8.49
N PHE A 81 -1.87 -19.02 8.90
CA PHE A 81 -1.36 -18.69 10.23
C PHE A 81 -2.32 -19.14 11.33
N VAL A 82 -3.61 -18.78 11.21
CA VAL A 82 -4.66 -19.19 12.16
C VAL A 82 -4.81 -20.71 12.20
N ALA A 83 -4.76 -21.39 11.05
CA ALA A 83 -4.86 -22.85 10.99
C ALA A 83 -3.70 -23.57 11.71
N GLN A 84 -2.52 -22.95 11.80
CA GLN A 84 -1.36 -23.50 12.51
C GLN A 84 -1.30 -23.13 13.99
N MET A 85 -2.15 -22.22 14.47
CA MET A 85 -2.26 -21.88 15.88
C MET A 85 -3.17 -22.88 16.59
N GLU A 86 -2.62 -24.04 16.96
CA GLU A 86 -3.32 -25.00 17.82
C GLU A 86 -3.58 -24.36 19.20
N GLY A 87 -4.84 -24.44 19.69
CA GLY A 87 -5.20 -24.05 21.07
C GLY A 87 -5.86 -22.68 21.26
N LEU A 88 -6.13 -21.91 20.20
CA LEU A 88 -7.02 -20.76 20.31
C LEU A 88 -8.46 -21.25 20.44
N SER A 89 -9.05 -21.13 21.63
CA SER A 89 -10.43 -21.51 21.97
C SER A 89 -11.50 -20.67 21.25
N LEU A 90 -11.10 -19.79 20.33
CA LEU A 90 -12.00 -19.05 19.47
C LEU A 90 -12.29 -19.91 18.25
N ASP A 91 -13.58 -20.20 18.01
CA ASP A 91 -14.04 -20.86 16.80
C ASP A 91 -13.40 -20.15 15.57
N ALA A 92 -12.77 -20.93 14.69
CA ALA A 92 -11.86 -20.43 13.65
C ALA A 92 -12.52 -19.40 12.70
N ARG A 93 -13.85 -19.34 12.71
CA ARG A 93 -14.67 -18.37 11.99
C ARG A 93 -14.56 -16.95 12.57
N TYR A 94 -14.54 -16.81 13.91
CA TYR A 94 -14.47 -15.51 14.57
C TYR A 94 -13.04 -14.94 14.58
N SER A 95 -12.02 -15.80 14.66
CA SER A 95 -10.63 -15.35 14.63
C SER A 95 -10.27 -14.67 13.31
N SER A 96 -10.72 -15.22 12.17
CA SER A 96 -10.48 -14.62 10.85
C SER A 96 -11.18 -13.27 10.69
N LEU A 97 -12.39 -13.09 11.24
CA LEU A 97 -13.12 -11.81 11.19
C LEU A 97 -12.44 -10.73 12.03
N VAL A 98 -11.98 -11.08 13.23
CA VAL A 98 -11.26 -10.16 14.12
C VAL A 98 -9.93 -9.75 13.50
N VAL A 99 -9.13 -10.70 13.02
CA VAL A 99 -7.84 -10.42 12.35
C VAL A 99 -8.07 -9.58 11.10
N GLY A 100 -9.05 -9.94 10.26
CA GLY A 100 -9.40 -9.17 9.06
C GLY A 100 -9.78 -7.73 9.37
N THR A 101 -10.56 -7.51 10.43
CA THR A 101 -10.96 -6.16 10.86
C THR A 101 -9.76 -5.34 11.36
N ILE A 102 -8.86 -5.95 12.14
CA ILE A 102 -7.62 -5.29 12.60
C ILE A 102 -6.77 -4.89 11.38
N VAL A 103 -6.56 -5.81 10.44
CA VAL A 103 -5.80 -5.54 9.20
C VAL A 103 -6.45 -4.43 8.39
N LEU A 104 -7.78 -4.40 8.28
CA LEU A 104 -8.50 -3.37 7.53
C LEU A 104 -8.35 -1.99 8.18
N ILE A 105 -8.52 -1.90 9.51
CA ILE A 105 -8.38 -0.63 10.24
C ILE A 105 -6.93 -0.12 10.16
N PHE A 106 -5.96 -0.94 10.55
CA PHE A 106 -4.57 -0.51 10.70
C PHE A 106 -3.76 -0.56 9.41
N GLY A 107 -4.12 -1.44 8.48
CA GLY A 107 -3.47 -1.59 7.18
C GLY A 107 -4.10 -0.72 6.09
N GLU A 108 -5.37 -0.31 6.24
CA GLU A 108 -6.06 0.45 5.18
C GLU A 108 -6.63 1.80 5.63
N ILE A 109 -7.46 1.83 6.67
CA ILE A 109 -8.19 3.06 7.07
C ILE A 109 -7.25 4.10 7.70
N VAL A 110 -6.54 3.72 8.76
CA VAL A 110 -5.62 4.62 9.48
C VAL A 110 -4.52 5.17 8.56
N PRO A 111 -3.85 4.35 7.73
CA PRO A 111 -2.80 4.82 6.84
C PRO A 111 -3.28 5.83 5.81
N LYS A 112 -4.47 5.59 5.22
CA LYS A 112 -5.11 6.53 4.29
C LYS A 112 -5.33 7.89 4.93
N ALA A 113 -5.78 7.93 6.19
CA ALA A 113 -5.95 9.18 6.94
C ALA A 113 -4.61 9.88 7.19
N VAL A 114 -3.61 9.16 7.71
CA VAL A 114 -2.29 9.75 8.03
C VAL A 114 -1.60 10.33 6.79
N PHE A 115 -1.61 9.59 5.67
CA PHE A 115 -0.99 10.03 4.42
C PHE A 115 -1.74 11.18 3.76
N ARG A 116 -3.07 11.24 3.92
CA ARG A 116 -3.88 12.37 3.48
C ARG A 116 -3.51 13.64 4.24
N ASP A 117 -3.47 13.57 5.57
CA ASP A 117 -3.25 14.75 6.42
C ASP A 117 -1.82 15.29 6.32
N HIS A 118 -0.85 14.44 5.99
CA HIS A 118 0.57 14.79 5.89
C HIS A 118 1.13 14.56 4.48
N ALA A 119 0.28 14.69 3.45
CA ALA A 119 0.60 14.36 2.06
C ALA A 119 1.88 15.05 1.58
N ASP A 120 2.01 16.37 1.82
CA ASP A 120 3.14 17.19 1.35
C ASP A 120 4.50 16.75 1.93
N THR A 121 4.51 16.06 3.07
CA THR A 121 5.76 15.58 3.71
C THR A 121 6.01 14.10 3.43
N ILE A 122 4.97 13.27 3.51
CA ILE A 122 5.09 11.81 3.41
C ILE A 122 5.27 11.39 1.96
N VAL A 123 4.46 11.93 1.03
CA VAL A 123 4.47 11.49 -0.37
C VAL A 123 5.82 11.73 -1.04
N PRO A 124 6.46 12.91 -0.96
CA PRO A 124 7.77 13.11 -1.58
C PRO A 124 8.86 12.21 -1.00
N ARG A 125 8.77 11.89 0.29
CA ARG A 125 9.72 11.00 0.98
C ARG A 125 9.60 9.55 0.50
N PHE A 126 8.38 9.07 0.28
CA PHE A 126 8.08 7.69 -0.10
C PHE A 126 7.95 7.48 -1.62
N TYR A 127 7.90 8.55 -2.40
CA TYR A 127 7.85 8.51 -3.86
C TYR A 127 8.92 7.63 -4.53
N PRO A 128 10.21 7.62 -4.11
CA PRO A 128 11.21 6.75 -4.72
C PRO A 128 10.88 5.26 -4.55
N LEU A 129 10.31 4.88 -3.41
CA LEU A 129 9.86 3.51 -3.17
C LEU A 129 8.65 3.17 -4.05
N LEU A 130 7.74 4.12 -4.25
CA LEU A 130 6.61 3.92 -5.17
C LEU A 130 7.09 3.75 -6.62
N LEU A 131 8.10 4.51 -7.05
CA LEU A 131 8.68 4.36 -8.38
C LEU A 131 9.27 2.96 -8.59
N PHE A 132 9.95 2.40 -7.59
CA PHE A 132 10.43 1.02 -7.66
C PHE A 132 9.27 0.05 -7.97
N PHE A 133 8.16 0.17 -7.25
CA PHE A 133 6.96 -0.65 -7.50
C PHE A 133 6.30 -0.36 -8.84
N PHE A 134 6.24 0.90 -9.27
CA PHE A 134 5.74 1.27 -10.60
C PHE A 134 6.54 0.58 -11.71
N TYR A 135 7.88 0.56 -11.63
CA TYR A 135 8.70 -0.14 -12.62
C TYR A 135 8.51 -1.65 -12.57
N MET A 136 8.35 -2.22 -11.37
CA MET A 136 8.06 -3.65 -11.19
C MET A 136 6.69 -4.04 -11.75
N PHE A 137 5.66 -3.21 -11.55
CA PHE A 137 4.29 -3.45 -12.01
C PHE A 137 3.99 -2.89 -13.40
N ARG A 138 4.95 -2.23 -14.05
CA ARG A 138 4.80 -1.61 -15.36
C ARG A 138 4.11 -2.48 -16.43
N PRO A 139 4.38 -3.80 -16.58
CA PRO A 139 3.64 -4.60 -17.56
C PRO A 139 2.14 -4.66 -17.26
N PHE A 140 1.75 -4.71 -15.99
CA PHE A 140 0.35 -4.73 -15.59
C PHE A 140 -0.30 -3.34 -15.66
N VAL A 141 0.42 -2.30 -15.25
CA VAL A 141 -0.06 -0.90 -15.33
C VAL A 141 -0.27 -0.47 -16.79
N ALA A 142 0.56 -0.95 -17.72
CA ALA A 142 0.39 -0.67 -19.15
C ALA A 142 -0.92 -1.23 -19.71
N ILE A 143 -1.39 -2.37 -19.21
CA ILE A 143 -2.69 -2.95 -19.60
C ILE A 143 -3.82 -2.04 -19.14
N VAL A 144 -3.79 -1.57 -17.89
CA VAL A 144 -4.80 -0.65 -17.36
C VAL A 144 -4.86 0.64 -18.18
N SER A 145 -3.69 1.21 -18.51
CA SER A 145 -3.59 2.42 -19.34
C SER A 145 -3.98 2.22 -20.81
N TYR A 146 -4.09 0.98 -21.30
CA TYR A 146 -4.54 0.69 -22.66
C TYR A 146 -6.07 0.53 -22.73
N ILE A 147 -6.69 0.12 -21.62
CA ILE A 147 -8.14 -0.10 -21.53
C ILE A 147 -8.89 1.22 -21.30
N ASN A 148 -8.25 2.18 -20.62
CA ASN A 148 -8.79 3.51 -20.31
C ASN A 148 -8.41 4.53 -21.40
#